data_AF-A0AAW0FW52-F1
#
_entry.id   AF-A0AAW0FW52-F1
#
_cell.length_a   1.000
_cell.length_b   1.000
_cell.length_c   1.000
_cell.angle_alpha   90.00
_cell.angle_beta   90.00
_cell.angle_gamma   90.00
#
_symmetry.space_group_name_H-M   'P 1'
#
loop_
_entity.id
_entity.type
_entity.pdbx_description
1 polymer ?
#
loop_
_entity_poly.entity_id
_entity_poly.type
_entity_poly.pdbx_seq_one_letter_code
_entity_poly.pdbx_strand_id
1 'polypeptide(L)'
;MTALPMSSQEHESHLELELLDLTLVDVDSRILDHQATIKHLEATIMNHHRSIMKLRERRNTLTAYTHNRLPEEILSQIFQTVRNDAVVPDVNGYNWVNTADFYSWVVVLHVCRLWRNVGFADSSLFSDIMLPTRNPDLFDVLLKYSREANLNIVVTNYIDPTDEAWKKLWPHLPRMKSLYLTSHPPPGEWPVCPAVTQFYCWPGAFDESPIPWAAVMHEIMPSLKSDECPQYYYRGRTHSILSKHHKAQKPRYV
;
A
#
# COMPACT_ATOMS: atom_id res chain seq x y z
N MET A 1 -52.91 -57.08 -2.95
CA MET A 1 -51.71 -56.22 -2.85
C MET A 1 -52.08 -55.05 -1.97
N THR A 2 -51.80 -55.18 -0.68
CA THR A 2 -52.22 -54.23 0.36
C THR A 2 -51.07 -53.25 0.57
N ALA A 3 -51.26 -51.99 0.21
CA ALA A 3 -50.28 -50.95 0.45
C ALA A 3 -50.14 -50.74 1.96
N LEU A 4 -48.91 -50.88 2.48
CA LEU A 4 -48.60 -50.60 3.88
C LEU A 4 -48.70 -49.08 4.11
N PRO A 5 -49.30 -48.63 5.22
CA PRO A 5 -49.36 -47.21 5.55
C PRO A 5 -47.94 -46.69 5.82
N MET A 6 -47.53 -45.65 5.10
CA MET A 6 -46.29 -44.94 5.37
C MET A 6 -46.30 -44.41 6.81
N SER A 7 -45.17 -44.59 7.50
CA SER A 7 -44.96 -44.15 8.88
C SER A 7 -45.02 -42.63 8.96
N SER A 8 -45.74 -42.05 9.92
CA SER A 8 -45.81 -40.60 10.15
C SER A 8 -44.44 -39.92 10.25
N GLN A 9 -43.40 -40.67 10.62
CA GLN A 9 -42.03 -40.19 10.72
C GLN A 9 -41.39 -39.85 9.36
N GLU A 10 -41.84 -40.47 8.26
CA GLU A 10 -41.36 -40.15 6.90
C GLU A 10 -42.03 -38.89 6.33
N HIS A 11 -43.20 -38.50 6.87
CA HIS A 11 -43.90 -37.29 6.44
C HIS A 11 -43.31 -36.03 7.10
N GLU A 12 -42.90 -36.13 8.38
CA GLU A 12 -42.24 -35.02 9.08
C GLU A 12 -40.86 -34.70 8.49
N SER A 13 -40.06 -35.72 8.14
CA SER A 13 -38.73 -35.49 7.54
C SER A 13 -38.80 -34.86 6.14
N HIS A 14 -39.86 -35.14 5.37
CA HIS A 14 -40.09 -34.51 4.07
C HIS A 14 -40.43 -33.02 4.21
N LEU A 15 -41.27 -32.67 5.19
CA LEU A 15 -41.66 -31.28 5.45
C LEU A 15 -40.47 -30.44 5.96
N GLU A 16 -39.59 -31.01 6.78
CA GLU A 16 -38.37 -30.32 7.25
C GLU A 16 -37.39 -30.02 6.11
N LEU A 17 -37.24 -30.94 5.15
CA LEU A 17 -36.39 -30.72 3.96
C LEU A 17 -36.94 -29.61 3.05
N GLU A 18 -38.26 -29.55 2.87
CA GLU A 18 -38.91 -28.54 2.04
C GLU A 18 -38.84 -27.14 2.67
N LEU A 19 -38.94 -27.04 4.00
CA LEU A 19 -38.74 -25.79 4.74
C LEU A 19 -37.29 -25.29 4.67
N LEU A 20 -36.31 -26.19 4.75
CA LEU A 20 -34.89 -25.82 4.60
C LEU A 20 -34.61 -25.25 3.21
N ASP A 21 -35.17 -25.84 2.15
CA ASP A 21 -34.96 -25.40 0.77
C ASP A 21 -35.57 -24.01 0.50
N LEU A 22 -36.78 -23.74 1.02
CA LEU A 22 -37.41 -22.42 0.92
C LEU A 22 -36.63 -21.33 1.66
N THR A 23 -36.01 -21.66 2.80
CA THR A 23 -35.17 -20.69 3.54
C THR A 23 -33.83 -20.44 2.85
N LEU A 24 -33.26 -21.44 2.17
CA LEU A 24 -31.99 -21.28 1.44
C LEU A 24 -32.16 -20.32 0.26
N VAL A 25 -33.26 -20.45 -0.49
CA VAL A 25 -33.57 -19.61 -1.66
C VAL A 25 -33.75 -18.12 -1.27
N ASP A 26 -34.38 -17.82 -0.12
CA ASP A 26 -34.54 -16.44 0.37
C ASP A 26 -33.19 -15.83 0.79
N VAL A 27 -32.29 -16.62 1.39
CA VAL A 27 -30.95 -16.15 1.79
C VAL A 27 -30.09 -15.82 0.55
N ASP A 28 -30.08 -16.67 -0.46
CA ASP A 28 -29.30 -16.44 -1.68
C ASP A 28 -29.78 -15.19 -2.44
N SER A 29 -31.10 -14.97 -2.51
CA SER A 29 -31.69 -13.76 -3.10
C SER A 29 -31.22 -12.49 -2.39
N ARG A 30 -31.18 -12.49 -1.05
CA ARG A 30 -30.70 -11.35 -0.25
C ARG A 30 -29.21 -11.11 -0.41
N ILE A 31 -28.40 -12.16 -0.50
CA ILE A 31 -26.95 -12.03 -0.73
C ILE A 31 -26.70 -11.38 -2.10
N LEU A 32 -27.42 -11.80 -3.14
CA LEU A 32 -27.30 -11.24 -4.48
C LEU A 32 -27.71 -9.75 -4.53
N ASP A 33 -28.80 -9.38 -3.88
CA ASP A 33 -29.25 -7.98 -3.79
C ASP A 33 -28.26 -7.10 -3.01
N HIS A 34 -27.70 -7.63 -1.92
CA HIS A 34 -26.66 -6.93 -1.16
C HIS A 34 -25.38 -6.71 -1.98
N GLN A 35 -24.93 -7.72 -2.72
CA GLN A 35 -23.78 -7.60 -3.63
C GLN A 35 -24.04 -6.59 -4.75
N ALA A 36 -25.26 -6.55 -5.30
CA ALA A 36 -25.64 -5.55 -6.30
C ALA A 36 -25.60 -4.12 -5.72
N THR A 37 -26.08 -3.97 -4.48
CA THR A 37 -26.03 -2.69 -3.75
C THR A 37 -24.61 -2.21 -3.49
N ILE A 38 -23.70 -3.10 -3.05
CA ILE A 38 -22.28 -2.77 -2.84
C ILE A 38 -21.65 -2.28 -4.14
N LYS A 39 -21.82 -3.03 -5.24
CA LYS A 39 -21.28 -2.67 -6.55
C LYS A 39 -21.80 -1.30 -7.03
N HIS A 40 -23.07 -1.01 -6.78
CA HIS A 40 -23.65 0.29 -7.11
C HIS A 40 -23.04 1.43 -6.28
N LEU A 41 -22.82 1.22 -4.97
CA LEU A 41 -22.18 2.20 -4.10
C LEU A 41 -20.72 2.45 -4.50
N GLU A 42 -19.95 1.41 -4.81
CA GLU A 42 -18.58 1.53 -5.29
C GLU A 42 -18.50 2.32 -6.60
N ALA A 43 -19.41 2.06 -7.54
CA ALA A 43 -19.51 2.82 -8.78
C ALA A 43 -19.82 4.30 -8.53
N THR A 44 -20.71 4.59 -7.59
CA THR A 44 -21.08 5.97 -7.19
C THR A 44 -19.91 6.70 -6.53
N ILE A 45 -19.20 6.04 -5.60
CA ILE A 45 -17.99 6.57 -4.96
C ILE A 45 -16.93 6.91 -6.02
N MET A 46 -16.67 5.99 -6.96
CA MET A 46 -15.75 6.23 -8.06
C MET A 46 -16.17 7.43 -8.92
N ASN A 47 -17.47 7.58 -9.20
CA ASN A 47 -17.98 8.71 -9.99
C ASN A 47 -17.80 10.06 -9.26
N HIS A 48 -18.09 10.11 -7.96
CA HIS A 48 -17.86 11.30 -7.13
C HIS A 48 -16.37 11.62 -7.02
N HIS A 49 -15.52 10.61 -6.86
CA HIS A 49 -14.06 10.78 -6.84
C HIS A 49 -13.55 11.42 -8.14
N ARG A 50 -13.99 10.92 -9.31
CA ARG A 50 -13.65 11.53 -10.61
C ARG A 50 -14.12 12.98 -10.72
N SER A 51 -15.30 13.28 -10.18
CA SER A 51 -15.87 14.63 -10.18
C SER A 51 -15.05 15.59 -9.32
N ILE A 52 -14.66 15.17 -8.11
CA ILE A 52 -13.75 15.91 -7.22
C ILE A 52 -12.41 16.16 -7.92
N MET A 53 -11.84 15.16 -8.60
CA MET A 53 -10.59 15.33 -9.33
C MET A 53 -10.69 16.33 -10.48
N LYS A 54 -11.79 16.34 -11.25
CA LYS A 54 -12.06 17.34 -12.28
C LYS A 54 -12.19 18.76 -11.71
N LEU A 55 -12.86 18.91 -10.56
CA LEU A 55 -13.00 20.21 -9.90
C LEU A 55 -11.66 20.72 -9.35
N ARG A 56 -10.86 19.84 -8.73
CA ARG A 56 -9.50 20.16 -8.28
C ARG A 56 -8.60 20.56 -9.43
N GLU A 57 -8.67 19.85 -10.55
CA GLU A 57 -7.96 20.21 -11.77
C GLU A 57 -8.36 21.62 -12.23
N ARG A 58 -9.66 21.89 -12.40
CA ARG A 58 -10.14 23.20 -12.85
C ARG A 58 -9.70 24.32 -11.91
N ARG A 59 -9.79 24.10 -10.59
CA ARG A 59 -9.27 25.04 -9.60
C ARG A 59 -7.77 25.27 -9.80
N ASN A 60 -6.98 24.21 -9.94
CA ASN A 60 -5.54 24.32 -10.13
C ASN A 60 -5.17 25.05 -11.44
N THR A 61 -5.95 24.89 -12.52
CA THR A 61 -5.79 25.65 -13.77
C THR A 61 -6.10 27.14 -13.58
N LEU A 62 -7.12 27.47 -12.79
CA LEU A 62 -7.49 28.86 -12.50
C LEU A 62 -6.49 29.55 -11.56
N THR A 63 -5.93 28.83 -10.59
CA THR A 63 -4.90 29.34 -9.68
C THR A 63 -3.49 29.32 -10.28
N ALA A 64 -3.28 28.59 -11.39
CA ALA A 64 -1.97 28.46 -12.02
C ALA A 64 -1.41 29.78 -12.57
N TYR A 65 -2.26 30.80 -12.76
CA TYR A 65 -1.81 32.10 -13.24
C TYR A 65 -0.95 32.87 -12.23
N THR A 66 -0.96 32.50 -10.95
CA THR A 66 -0.29 33.27 -9.90
C THR A 66 0.74 32.48 -9.08
N HIS A 67 0.61 31.15 -8.92
CA HIS A 67 1.43 30.40 -7.94
C HIS A 67 2.11 29.10 -8.45
N ASN A 68 1.81 28.60 -9.66
CA ASN A 68 2.22 27.26 -10.11
C ASN A 68 3.14 27.20 -11.34
N ARG A 69 3.87 28.27 -11.67
CA ARG A 69 4.81 28.25 -12.81
C ARG A 69 6.26 28.09 -12.33
N LEU A 70 6.52 27.03 -11.58
CA LEU A 70 7.90 26.56 -11.53
C LEU A 70 8.23 25.97 -12.91
N PRO A 71 9.36 26.36 -13.53
CA PRO A 71 9.85 25.68 -14.72
C PRO A 71 9.99 24.18 -14.49
N GLU A 72 9.83 23.38 -15.55
CA GLU A 72 9.89 21.91 -15.45
C GLU A 72 11.23 21.43 -14.90
N GLU A 73 12.30 22.16 -15.18
CA GLU A 73 13.66 21.91 -14.69
C GLU A 73 13.74 22.04 -13.17
N ILE A 74 13.09 23.06 -12.61
CA ILE A 74 13.06 23.28 -11.15
C ILE A 74 12.22 22.19 -10.47
N LEU A 75 11.11 21.78 -11.08
CA LEU A 75 10.30 20.67 -10.58
C LEU A 75 11.06 19.34 -10.60
N SER A 76 11.75 19.02 -11.69
CA SER A 76 12.61 17.84 -11.79
C SER A 76 13.70 17.86 -10.71
N GLN A 77 14.36 18.99 -10.49
CA GLN A 77 15.35 19.14 -9.40
C GLN A 77 14.73 18.89 -8.03
N ILE A 78 13.54 19.46 -7.74
CA ILE A 78 12.82 19.21 -6.49
C ILE A 78 12.55 17.70 -6.32
N PHE A 79 12.07 17.02 -7.37
CA PHE A 79 11.80 15.59 -7.29
C PHE A 79 13.06 14.77 -7.03
N GLN A 80 14.18 15.11 -7.69
CA GLN A 80 15.46 14.45 -7.46
C GLN A 80 15.96 14.68 -6.03
N THR A 81 15.84 15.90 -5.50
CA THR A 81 16.18 16.20 -4.10
C THR A 81 15.33 15.39 -3.13
N VAL A 82 14.00 15.42 -3.26
CA VAL A 82 13.10 14.66 -2.38
C VAL A 82 13.37 13.16 -2.44
N ARG A 83 13.62 12.63 -3.64
CA ARG A 83 13.99 11.23 -3.83
C ARG A 83 15.30 10.89 -3.13
N ASN A 84 16.33 11.72 -3.28
CA ASN A 84 17.63 11.47 -2.65
C ASN A 84 17.54 11.55 -1.12
N ASP A 85 16.71 12.46 -0.59
CA ASP A 85 16.45 12.58 0.85
C ASP A 85 15.62 11.39 1.40
N ALA A 86 14.76 10.78 0.58
CA ALA A 86 14.03 9.57 0.94
C ALA A 86 14.95 8.33 0.98
N VAL A 87 16.11 8.38 0.33
CA VAL A 87 17.05 7.25 0.19
C VAL A 87 18.18 7.31 1.23
N VAL A 88 18.11 8.18 2.26
CA VAL A 88 19.17 8.27 3.28
C VAL A 88 19.43 6.89 3.89
N PRO A 89 20.57 6.26 3.55
CA PRO A 89 20.96 5.02 4.21
C PRO A 89 21.21 5.42 5.65
N ASP A 90 20.47 4.84 6.59
CA ASP A 90 20.80 5.02 7.99
C ASP A 90 22.27 4.69 8.18
N VAL A 91 23.04 5.68 8.62
CA VAL A 91 24.51 5.62 8.75
C VAL A 91 24.91 4.52 9.74
N ASN A 92 23.97 4.05 10.56
CA ASN A 92 24.17 2.95 11.48
C ASN A 92 23.99 1.56 10.84
N GLY A 93 23.52 1.46 9.59
CA GLY A 93 23.38 0.18 8.88
C GLY A 93 22.29 -0.75 9.43
N TYR A 94 21.44 -0.28 10.36
CA TYR A 94 20.46 -1.11 11.05
C TYR A 94 18.99 -0.76 10.75
N ASN A 95 18.69 0.44 10.23
CA ASN A 95 17.34 0.71 9.75
C ASN A 95 17.19 0.19 8.32
N TRP A 96 16.65 -1.01 8.25
CA TRP A 96 16.09 -1.60 7.04
C TRP A 96 15.20 -0.58 6.36
N VAL A 97 15.59 -0.11 5.17
CA VAL A 97 14.73 0.72 4.36
C VAL A 97 13.52 -0.14 4.00
N ASN A 98 12.41 0.12 4.65
CA ASN A 98 11.13 -0.47 4.29
C ASN A 98 10.89 -0.09 2.82
N THR A 99 10.62 -1.06 1.96
CA THR A 99 10.36 -0.82 0.54
C THR A 99 9.24 0.20 0.31
N ALA A 100 8.30 0.34 1.27
CA ALA A 100 7.28 1.38 1.25
C ALA A 100 7.87 2.80 1.39
N ASP A 101 8.91 2.96 2.21
CA ASP A 101 9.52 4.26 2.48
C ASP A 101 10.45 4.67 1.34
N PHE A 102 11.10 3.69 0.67
CA PHE A 102 11.96 3.92 -0.50
C PHE A 102 11.25 4.66 -1.64
N TYR A 103 9.95 4.40 -1.86
CA TYR A 103 9.14 5.05 -2.89
C TYR A 103 8.18 6.11 -2.34
N SER A 104 8.38 6.56 -1.09
CA SER A 104 7.55 7.62 -0.49
C SER A 104 7.58 8.94 -1.27
N TRP A 105 8.70 9.22 -1.96
CA TRP A 105 8.85 10.39 -2.83
C TRP A 105 7.81 10.44 -3.97
N VAL A 106 7.25 9.30 -4.38
CA VAL A 106 6.23 9.25 -5.44
C VAL A 106 4.98 10.04 -5.05
N VAL A 107 4.68 10.18 -3.75
CA VAL A 107 3.55 10.98 -3.25
C VAL A 107 3.64 12.43 -3.73
N VAL A 108 4.86 12.96 -3.90
CA VAL A 108 5.07 14.32 -4.41
C VAL A 108 4.59 14.48 -5.86
N LEU A 109 4.60 13.41 -6.66
CA LEU A 109 4.04 13.43 -8.01
C LEU A 109 2.52 13.57 -8.04
N HIS A 110 1.83 13.37 -6.90
CA HIS A 110 0.37 13.47 -6.81
C HIS A 110 -0.16 14.86 -6.44
N VAL A 111 0.71 15.85 -6.27
CA VAL A 111 0.29 17.23 -5.93
C VAL A 111 -0.64 17.82 -7.00
N CYS A 112 -0.26 17.73 -8.27
CA CYS A 112 -1.09 18.14 -9.40
C CYS A 112 -0.68 17.43 -10.70
N ARG A 113 -1.48 17.59 -11.76
CA ARG A 113 -1.20 16.96 -13.08
C ARG A 113 0.12 17.42 -13.69
N LEU A 114 0.50 18.69 -13.51
CA LEU A 114 1.78 19.20 -14.01
C LEU A 114 2.95 18.47 -13.35
N TRP A 115 2.95 18.37 -12.02
CA TRP A 115 4.02 17.70 -11.27
C TRP A 115 4.13 16.23 -11.65
N ARG A 116 2.99 15.56 -11.80
CA ARG A 116 2.91 14.19 -12.30
C ARG A 116 3.54 14.03 -13.69
N ASN A 117 3.17 14.91 -14.63
CA ASN A 117 3.66 14.85 -16.00
C ASN A 117 5.17 15.11 -16.08
N VAL A 118 5.67 16.11 -15.34
CA VAL A 118 7.11 16.42 -15.28
C VAL A 118 7.87 15.27 -14.62
N GLY A 119 7.36 14.72 -13.52
CA GLY A 119 7.96 13.56 -12.86
C GLY A 119 8.05 12.36 -13.79
N PHE A 120 6.96 11.97 -14.46
CA PHE A 120 6.98 10.85 -15.42
C PHE A 120 7.77 11.13 -16.70
N ALA A 121 8.05 12.39 -17.02
CA ALA A 121 8.93 12.75 -18.12
C ALA A 121 10.41 12.53 -17.76
N ASP A 122 10.78 12.73 -16.49
CA ASP A 122 12.12 12.51 -15.95
C ASP A 122 12.36 11.04 -15.61
N SER A 123 12.97 10.32 -16.56
CA SER A 123 13.28 8.90 -16.41
C SER A 123 14.30 8.59 -15.30
N SER A 124 15.11 9.57 -14.88
CA SER A 124 16.09 9.37 -13.81
C SER A 124 15.44 9.12 -12.44
N LEU A 125 14.24 9.64 -12.23
CA LEU A 125 13.50 9.41 -10.99
C LEU A 125 13.16 7.93 -10.78
N PHE A 126 13.00 7.17 -11.86
CA PHE A 126 12.61 5.76 -11.84
C PHE A 126 13.79 4.79 -12.04
N SER A 127 15.02 5.30 -12.09
CA SER A 127 16.21 4.49 -12.35
C SER A 127 16.67 3.63 -11.18
N ASP A 128 16.31 4.00 -9.95
CA ASP A 128 16.76 3.30 -8.74
C ASP A 128 15.65 2.37 -8.31
N ILE A 129 15.91 1.07 -8.43
CA ILE A 129 14.91 0.03 -8.24
C ILE A 129 15.37 -0.90 -7.13
N MET A 130 14.56 -0.95 -6.07
CA MET A 130 14.75 -1.87 -4.95
C MET A 130 13.96 -3.17 -5.17
N LEU A 131 14.63 -4.30 -5.03
CA LEU A 131 14.08 -5.66 -5.09
C LEU A 131 14.21 -6.37 -3.72
N PRO A 132 13.31 -7.32 -3.39
CA PRO A 132 12.05 -7.56 -4.09
C PRO A 132 11.10 -6.39 -3.82
N THR A 133 10.35 -5.97 -4.84
CA THR A 133 9.26 -5.03 -4.62
C THR A 133 8.10 -5.77 -3.95
N ARG A 134 7.47 -5.19 -2.92
CA ARG A 134 6.24 -5.77 -2.33
C ARG A 134 5.11 -5.93 -3.35
N ASN A 135 5.14 -5.11 -4.40
CA ASN A 135 4.20 -5.13 -5.50
C ASN A 135 4.98 -5.46 -6.80
N PRO A 136 4.73 -6.61 -7.45
CA PRO A 136 5.40 -6.96 -8.71
C PRO A 136 5.04 -6.00 -9.86
N ASP A 137 3.85 -5.40 -9.85
CA ASP A 137 3.43 -4.45 -10.88
C ASP A 137 4.19 -3.12 -10.77
N LEU A 138 4.61 -2.76 -9.55
CA LEU A 138 5.45 -1.58 -9.35
C LEU A 138 6.77 -1.73 -10.09
N PHE A 139 7.37 -2.93 -10.11
CA PHE A 139 8.59 -3.17 -10.85
C PHE A 139 8.43 -2.89 -12.35
N ASP A 140 7.33 -3.34 -12.95
CA ASP A 140 7.02 -3.10 -14.37
C ASP A 140 6.80 -1.60 -14.64
N VAL A 141 6.14 -0.89 -13.72
CA VAL A 141 5.98 0.57 -13.78
C VAL A 141 7.32 1.28 -13.73
N LEU A 142 8.19 0.95 -12.77
CA LEU A 142 9.52 1.56 -12.64
C LEU A 142 10.36 1.32 -13.90
N LEU A 143 10.39 0.08 -14.41
CA LEU A 143 11.08 -0.24 -15.65
C LEU A 143 10.53 0.55 -16.84
N LYS A 144 9.21 0.63 -16.99
CA LYS A 144 8.54 1.39 -18.05
C LYS A 144 8.93 2.87 -18.02
N TYR A 145 8.91 3.51 -16.85
CA TYR A 145 9.20 4.93 -16.73
C TYR A 145 10.70 5.25 -16.70
N SER A 146 11.57 4.29 -16.36
CA SER A 146 13.02 4.42 -16.46
C SER A 146 13.52 4.57 -17.91
N ARG A 147 12.72 4.17 -18.92
CA ARG A 147 13.02 4.29 -20.36
C ARG A 147 14.40 3.77 -20.75
N GLU A 148 15.36 4.64 -21.04
CA GLU A 148 16.75 4.31 -21.40
C GLU A 148 17.74 4.75 -20.30
N ALA A 149 17.24 5.27 -19.18
CA ALA A 149 18.09 5.70 -18.07
C ALA A 149 18.90 4.51 -17.53
N ASN A 150 20.11 4.84 -17.08
CA ASN A 150 21.01 3.92 -16.41
C ASN A 150 20.41 3.46 -15.07
N LEU A 151 20.24 2.15 -14.88
CA LEU A 151 19.57 1.58 -13.72
C LEU A 151 20.53 1.38 -12.54
N ASN A 152 20.07 1.70 -11.34
CA ASN A 152 20.74 1.35 -10.08
C ASN A 152 19.85 0.36 -9.34
N ILE A 153 20.27 -0.90 -9.26
CA ILE A 153 19.46 -1.97 -8.67
C ILE A 153 19.94 -2.24 -7.25
N VAL A 154 19.03 -2.19 -6.27
CA VAL A 154 19.30 -2.55 -4.88
C VAL A 154 18.54 -3.83 -4.56
N VAL A 155 19.26 -4.91 -4.32
CA VAL A 155 18.69 -6.22 -3.96
C VAL A 155 18.77 -6.36 -2.45
N THR A 156 17.63 -6.16 -1.80
CA THR A 156 17.42 -6.41 -0.37
C THR A 156 16.99 -7.85 -0.15
N ASN A 157 17.59 -8.51 0.84
CA ASN A 157 17.42 -9.93 1.11
C ASN A 157 17.96 -10.83 -0.02
N TYR A 158 18.18 -12.10 0.31
CA TYR A 158 18.51 -13.09 -0.70
C TYR A 158 17.28 -13.33 -1.58
N ILE A 159 17.29 -12.78 -2.80
CA ILE A 159 16.32 -13.13 -3.83
C ILE A 159 16.88 -14.32 -4.58
N ASP A 160 16.10 -15.38 -4.68
CA ASP A 160 16.44 -16.53 -5.49
C ASP A 160 16.67 -16.07 -6.95
N PRO A 161 17.80 -16.39 -7.59
CA PRO A 161 18.04 -16.08 -9.01
C PRO A 161 16.94 -16.60 -9.96
N THR A 162 16.13 -17.55 -9.52
CA THR A 162 14.98 -18.08 -10.26
C THR A 162 13.72 -17.21 -10.18
N ASP A 163 13.71 -16.18 -9.34
CA ASP A 163 12.60 -15.23 -9.17
C ASP A 163 12.24 -14.54 -10.51
N GLU A 164 10.94 -14.38 -10.76
CA GLU A 164 10.42 -13.72 -11.97
C GLU A 164 10.94 -12.29 -12.12
N ALA A 165 11.26 -11.60 -11.02
CA ALA A 165 11.90 -10.29 -11.04
C ALA A 165 13.26 -10.31 -11.77
N TRP A 166 14.06 -11.36 -11.58
CA TRP A 166 15.34 -11.51 -12.29
C TRP A 166 15.14 -11.75 -13.78
N LYS A 167 14.14 -12.56 -14.15
CA LYS A 167 13.79 -12.79 -15.57
C LYS A 167 13.38 -11.49 -16.26
N LYS A 168 12.60 -10.66 -15.57
CA LYS A 168 12.19 -9.33 -16.06
C LYS A 168 13.35 -8.32 -16.08
N LEU A 169 14.31 -8.43 -15.15
CA LEU A 169 15.48 -7.54 -15.09
C LEU A 169 16.52 -7.89 -16.18
N TRP A 170 16.63 -9.17 -16.56
CA TRP A 170 17.67 -9.66 -17.47
C TRP A 170 17.80 -8.88 -18.80
N PRO A 171 16.70 -8.55 -19.52
CA PRO A 171 16.77 -7.75 -20.74
C PRO A 171 17.33 -6.33 -20.53
N HIS A 172 17.35 -5.84 -19.29
CA HIS A 172 17.78 -4.48 -18.94
C HIS A 172 19.20 -4.42 -18.37
N LEU A 173 19.91 -5.55 -18.23
CA LEU A 173 21.29 -5.60 -17.74
C LEU A 173 22.26 -4.65 -18.49
N PRO A 174 22.17 -4.44 -19.82
CA PRO A 174 23.05 -3.50 -20.51
C PRO A 174 22.93 -2.05 -20.04
N ARG A 175 21.79 -1.69 -19.43
CA ARG A 175 21.53 -0.36 -18.85
C ARG A 175 21.88 -0.29 -17.37
N MET A 176 22.26 -1.39 -16.74
CA MET A 176 22.55 -1.42 -15.31
C MET A 176 23.90 -0.75 -15.05
N LYS A 177 23.87 0.36 -14.31
CA LYS A 177 25.05 1.12 -13.89
C LYS A 177 25.61 0.61 -12.57
N SER A 178 24.73 0.22 -11.64
CA SER A 178 25.15 -0.30 -10.35
C SER A 178 24.20 -1.40 -9.86
N LEU A 179 24.77 -2.36 -9.14
CA LEU A 179 24.05 -3.45 -8.47
C LEU A 179 24.56 -3.52 -7.03
N TYR A 180 23.67 -3.25 -6.09
CA TYR A 180 23.93 -3.34 -4.66
C TYR A 180 23.24 -4.58 -4.12
N LEU A 181 24.02 -5.50 -3.55
CA LEU A 181 23.49 -6.69 -2.89
C LEU A 181 23.60 -6.46 -1.39
N THR A 182 22.47 -6.33 -0.69
CA THR A 182 22.45 -6.26 0.77
C THR A 182 22.04 -7.62 1.31
N SER A 183 23.00 -8.37 1.86
CA SER A 183 22.70 -9.60 2.57
C SER A 183 22.15 -9.27 3.96
N HIS A 184 20.91 -9.66 4.23
CA HIS A 184 20.44 -9.70 5.60
C HIS A 184 21.11 -10.89 6.30
N PRO A 185 21.64 -10.72 7.53
CA PRO A 185 21.90 -11.88 8.35
C PRO A 185 20.57 -12.61 8.57
N PRO A 186 20.54 -13.95 8.51
CA PRO A 186 19.31 -14.71 8.68
C PRO A 186 18.66 -14.34 10.03
N PRO A 187 17.32 -14.24 10.09
CA PRO A 187 16.62 -13.91 11.32
C PRO A 187 16.92 -14.98 12.39
N GLY A 188 17.84 -14.67 13.30
CA GLY A 188 18.34 -15.60 14.32
C GLY A 188 19.84 -15.50 14.62
N GLU A 189 20.63 -14.96 13.68
CA GLU A 189 22.09 -14.75 13.85
C GLU A 189 22.44 -13.27 13.99
N TRP A 190 21.61 -12.52 14.70
CA TRP A 190 22.01 -11.18 15.11
C TRP A 190 23.12 -11.32 16.14
N PRO A 191 24.36 -10.84 15.89
CA PRO A 191 25.29 -10.67 16.97
C PRO A 191 24.58 -9.74 17.97
N VAL A 192 24.42 -10.21 19.20
CA VAL A 192 23.82 -9.44 20.27
C VAL A 192 24.69 -8.18 20.40
N CYS A 193 24.24 -7.05 19.82
CA CYS A 193 24.95 -5.80 19.97
C CYS A 193 24.98 -5.49 21.47
N PRO A 194 26.16 -5.33 22.09
CA PRO A 194 26.24 -4.92 23.48
C PRO A 194 25.72 -3.48 23.57
N ALA A 195 24.45 -3.37 23.97
CA ALA A 195 23.75 -2.20 24.48
C ALA A 195 24.36 -0.82 24.15
N VAL A 196 24.01 -0.25 23.00
CA VAL A 196 23.96 1.22 22.87
C VAL A 196 22.53 1.64 23.15
N THR A 197 22.31 2.08 24.39
CA THR A 197 21.04 2.67 24.82
C THR A 197 21.02 4.12 24.34
N GLN A 198 20.43 4.40 23.19
CA GLN A 198 20.03 5.76 22.83
C GLN A 198 18.57 5.77 22.38
N PHE A 199 17.73 6.27 23.30
CA PHE A 199 16.36 6.66 23.04
C PHE A 199 16.36 7.97 22.25
N TYR A 200 15.80 7.98 21.04
CA TYR A 200 15.22 9.19 20.47
C TYR A 200 13.71 8.98 20.34
N CYS A 201 12.96 9.55 21.28
CA CYS A 201 11.54 9.82 21.10
C CYS A 201 11.43 11.06 20.20
N TRP A 202 10.81 10.93 19.03
CA TRP A 202 10.35 12.06 18.23
C TRP A 202 8.88 12.34 18.61
N PRO A 203 8.56 13.49 19.25
CA PRO A 203 7.18 13.88 19.49
C PRO A 203 6.74 14.83 18.38
N GLY A 204 5.96 14.31 17.43
CA GLY A 204 5.45 15.11 16.31
C GLY A 204 4.40 14.35 15.53
N ALA A 205 3.37 13.83 16.21
CA ALA A 205 2.22 13.21 15.58
C ALA A 205 1.41 14.30 14.85
N PHE A 206 1.54 14.35 13.52
CA PHE A 206 0.41 14.71 12.69
C PHE A 206 -0.62 13.59 12.81
N ASP A 207 -1.88 13.96 12.95
CA ASP A 207 -3.03 13.08 12.92
C ASP A 207 -3.19 12.50 11.50
N GLU A 208 -2.38 11.48 11.20
CA GLU A 208 -2.43 10.76 9.94
C GLU A 208 -3.27 9.50 10.11
N SER A 209 -4.53 9.59 9.71
CA SER A 209 -5.21 8.40 9.18
C SER A 209 -4.33 7.87 8.02
N PRO A 210 -3.90 6.60 8.05
CA PRO A 210 -2.99 6.08 7.03
C PRO A 210 -3.66 6.19 5.66
N ILE A 211 -3.02 6.93 4.75
CA ILE A 211 -3.42 6.95 3.35
C ILE A 211 -3.32 5.49 2.86
N PRO A 212 -4.43 4.87 2.39
CA PRO A 212 -4.38 3.51 1.91
C PRO A 212 -3.53 3.50 0.65
N TRP A 213 -2.33 2.92 0.71
CA TRP A 213 -1.46 2.73 -0.46
C TRP A 213 -2.18 2.05 -1.62
N ALA A 214 -3.20 1.23 -1.34
CA ALA A 214 -4.09 0.67 -2.35
C ALA A 214 -4.80 1.74 -3.20
N ALA A 215 -5.30 2.82 -2.58
CA ALA A 215 -5.95 3.91 -3.30
C ALA A 215 -4.96 4.74 -4.15
N VAL A 216 -3.74 4.96 -3.62
CA VAL A 216 -2.67 5.63 -4.35
C VAL A 216 -2.22 4.79 -5.55
N MET A 217 -2.02 3.48 -5.36
CA MET A 217 -1.66 2.56 -6.44
C MET A 217 -2.78 2.43 -7.49
N HIS A 218 -4.04 2.44 -7.09
CA HIS A 218 -5.19 2.41 -8.01
C HIS A 218 -5.34 3.73 -8.80
N GLU A 219 -4.81 4.85 -8.27
CA GLU A 219 -4.73 6.14 -8.97
C GLU A 219 -3.53 6.21 -9.93
N ILE A 220 -2.42 5.55 -9.59
CA ILE A 220 -1.22 5.41 -10.45
C ILE A 220 -1.49 4.41 -11.58
N MET A 221 -2.27 3.35 -11.33
CA MET A 221 -2.50 2.23 -12.24
C MET A 221 -4.00 1.87 -12.33
N PRO A 222 -4.80 2.57 -13.16
CA PRO A 222 -6.23 2.30 -13.30
C PRO A 222 -6.57 0.91 -13.88
N SER A 223 -5.57 0.17 -14.36
CA SER A 223 -5.70 -1.15 -14.99
C SER A 223 -5.57 -2.32 -14.01
N LEU A 224 -5.22 -2.09 -12.73
CA LEU A 224 -5.28 -3.15 -11.71
C LEU A 224 -6.74 -3.38 -11.30
N LYS A 225 -7.22 -4.62 -11.39
CA LYS A 225 -8.55 -5.00 -10.89
C LYS A 225 -8.52 -5.01 -9.36
N SER A 226 -9.55 -4.46 -8.73
CA SER A 226 -9.72 -4.42 -7.27
C SER A 226 -9.64 -5.79 -6.59
N ASP A 227 -9.98 -6.84 -7.33
CA ASP A 227 -10.20 -8.19 -6.80
C ASP A 227 -8.90 -8.98 -6.59
N GLU A 228 -7.75 -8.43 -7.01
CA GLU A 228 -6.42 -9.06 -6.87
C GLU A 228 -5.57 -8.43 -5.75
N CYS A 229 -6.11 -7.47 -4.99
CA CYS A 229 -5.41 -6.86 -3.87
C CYS A 229 -5.60 -7.71 -2.59
N PRO A 230 -4.57 -8.44 -2.09
CA PRO A 230 -4.76 -9.28 -0.92
C PRO A 230 -4.96 -8.39 0.31
N GLN A 231 -6.08 -8.55 1.01
CA GLN A 231 -6.32 -7.88 2.28
C GLN A 231 -5.40 -8.46 3.37
N TYR A 232 -4.20 -7.88 3.52
CA TYR A 232 -3.34 -8.18 4.67
C TYR A 232 -3.65 -7.24 5.82
N TYR A 233 -4.25 -7.80 6.87
CA TYR A 233 -4.58 -7.15 8.13
C TYR A 233 -3.36 -6.45 8.76
N TYR A 234 -3.45 -5.13 8.93
CA TYR A 234 -2.57 -4.38 9.81
C TYR A 234 -2.97 -4.68 11.27
N ARG A 235 -2.16 -5.46 12.00
CA ARG A 235 -2.36 -5.70 13.44
C ARG A 235 -1.81 -4.50 14.21
N GLY A 236 -2.65 -3.48 14.41
CA GLY A 236 -2.33 -2.34 15.27
C GLY A 236 -2.05 -2.80 16.71
N ARG A 237 -0.79 -2.71 17.14
CA ARG A 237 -0.39 -2.99 18.52
C ARG A 237 -0.45 -1.68 19.31
N THR A 238 -1.58 -1.39 19.94
CA THR A 238 -1.71 -0.28 20.88
C THR A 238 -1.07 -0.66 22.21
N HIS A 239 0.14 -0.17 22.49
CA HIS A 239 0.66 -0.15 23.85
C HIS A 239 0.14 1.11 24.55
N SER A 240 -0.83 0.91 25.45
CA SER A 240 -1.26 1.91 26.43
C SER A 240 -0.11 2.19 27.41
N ILE A 241 0.53 3.35 27.30
CA ILE A 241 1.35 3.93 28.37
C ILE A 241 0.43 4.77 29.24
N LEU A 242 -0.03 4.19 30.37
CA LEU A 242 -0.58 4.98 31.47
C LEU A 242 0.54 5.26 32.47
N SER A 243 0.89 6.55 32.54
CA SER A 243 1.83 7.16 33.46
C SER A 243 1.46 6.91 34.93
N LYS A 244 2.49 6.77 35.75
CA LYS A 244 2.44 6.67 37.21
C LYS A 244 2.10 8.02 37.85
N HIS A 245 1.62 7.90 39.09
CA HIS A 245 1.69 8.87 40.19
C HIS A 245 0.70 10.04 40.22
N HIS A 246 -0.37 9.85 40.99
CA HIS A 246 -0.85 10.91 41.90
C HIS A 246 -0.87 10.39 43.34
N LYS A 247 -0.09 11.04 44.20
CA LYS A 247 -0.16 10.92 45.66
C LYS A 247 -1.54 11.39 46.12
N ALA A 248 -2.17 10.64 47.02
CA ALA A 248 -3.23 11.14 47.90
C ALA A 248 -2.87 10.79 49.35
N GLN A 249 -2.58 11.82 50.13
CA GLN A 249 -2.50 11.78 51.57
C GLN A 249 -3.86 11.34 52.14
N LYS A 250 -3.85 10.42 53.11
CA LYS A 250 -5.00 10.18 53.98
C LYS A 250 -5.04 11.25 55.06
N PRO A 251 -6.21 11.83 55.35
CA PRO A 251 -6.54 12.22 56.72
C PRO A 251 -7.69 11.34 57.21
N ARG A 252 -7.55 10.79 58.41
CA ARG A 252 -8.68 10.56 59.33
C ARG A 252 -8.15 10.31 60.75
N TYR A 253 -8.42 11.31 61.59
CA TYR A 253 -8.79 11.20 63.00
C TYR A 253 -9.66 9.94 63.21
N VAL A 254 -9.48 9.14 64.27
CA VAL A 254 -9.68 9.38 65.71
C VAL A 254 -8.75 8.46 66.50
#